data_AF-A0A6A6L0Q8-F1
#
_entry.id   AF-A0A6A6L0Q8-F1
#
_cell.length_a   1.000
_cell.length_b   1.000
_cell.length_c   1.000
_cell.angle_alpha   90.00
_cell.angle_beta   90.00
_cell.angle_gamma   90.00
#
_symmetry.space_group_name_H-M   'P 1'
#
loop_
_entity.id
_entity.type
_entity.pdbx_description
1 polymer ?
#
loop_
_entity_poly.entity_id
_entity_poly.type
_entity_poly.pdbx_seq_one_letter_code
_entity_poly.pdbx_strand_id
1 'polypeptide(L)'
;MPVIDFLKEHIPDFNPNNFRGFRKQVEKALKGLKVTVTYRTTNQKFKISGLTDENTLDISFDIENKSDQIPPRKVSLVSYFREKYSKEIMHSNIPCLDLGKSNRKIYVPMEFCIIAGGQRCPKELLDRNQSEKLRQISLASPNVRESTIYNMVQDRDGPCSKRLGILMEQPLFYKRLRMNLLYDADNLYQQLERCNNESYKIGGEPLQILVCVMPQEAPGYAYANLKWICETKVGILTQCCLTKNCNRAKDQFLANVALKINAKLGEQCGAHQAAPVLAK
;
A
#
# COMPACT_ATOMS: atom_id res chain seq x y z
N MET A 1 1.11 8.65 -17.59
CA MET A 1 1.45 7.97 -18.85
C MET A 1 0.21 7.86 -19.72
N PRO A 2 0.22 8.36 -20.97
CA PRO A 2 -0.88 8.19 -21.92
C PRO A 2 -1.21 6.71 -22.16
N VAL A 3 -2.48 6.37 -22.38
CA VAL A 3 -2.92 4.97 -22.52
C VAL A 3 -2.30 4.30 -23.75
N ILE A 4 -2.19 5.01 -24.88
CA ILE A 4 -1.59 4.44 -26.11
C ILE A 4 -0.12 4.09 -25.89
N ASP A 5 0.64 4.96 -25.19
CA ASP A 5 2.05 4.70 -24.89
C ASP A 5 2.20 3.54 -23.90
N PHE A 6 1.32 3.46 -22.90
CA PHE A 6 1.26 2.31 -21.99
C PHE A 6 1.09 0.98 -22.75
N LEU A 7 0.19 0.95 -23.74
CA LEU A 7 -0.04 -0.24 -24.56
C LEU A 7 1.19 -0.61 -25.40
N LYS A 8 1.88 0.37 -25.99
CA LYS A 8 3.12 0.14 -26.75
C LYS A 8 4.24 -0.43 -25.86
N GLU A 9 4.31 -0.02 -24.59
CA GLU A 9 5.32 -0.49 -23.65
C GLU A 9 5.01 -1.89 -23.10
N HIS A 10 3.73 -2.24 -22.93
CA HIS A 10 3.33 -3.46 -22.21
C HIS A 10 2.83 -4.60 -23.11
N ILE A 11 2.52 -4.33 -24.37
CA ILE A 11 2.07 -5.33 -25.34
C ILE A 11 3.10 -5.39 -26.48
N PRO A 12 3.85 -6.51 -26.61
CA PRO A 12 4.81 -6.69 -27.69
C PRO A 12 4.16 -6.49 -29.06
N ASP A 13 4.87 -5.78 -29.95
CA ASP A 13 4.45 -5.50 -31.33
C ASP A 13 3.10 -4.78 -31.48
N PHE A 14 2.61 -4.15 -30.40
CA PHE A 14 1.33 -3.46 -30.43
C PHE A 14 1.33 -2.33 -31.46
N ASN A 15 0.43 -2.47 -32.43
CA ASN A 15 0.20 -1.48 -33.48
C ASN A 15 -1.29 -1.08 -33.49
N PRO A 16 -1.61 0.20 -33.23
CA PRO A 16 -2.99 0.71 -33.31
C PRO A 16 -3.69 0.43 -34.64
N ASN A 17 -2.96 0.37 -35.76
CA ASN A 17 -3.53 0.09 -37.08
C ASN A 17 -4.07 -1.34 -37.22
N ASN A 18 -3.58 -2.28 -36.40
CA ASN A 18 -4.07 -3.66 -36.34
C ASN A 18 -4.73 -3.97 -35.00
N PHE A 19 -5.51 -3.03 -34.46
CA PHE A 19 -6.11 -3.17 -33.12
C PHE A 19 -6.93 -4.45 -32.94
N ARG A 20 -7.59 -4.94 -34.00
CA ARG A 20 -8.45 -6.13 -33.95
C ARG A 20 -7.71 -7.37 -33.44
N GLY A 21 -6.45 -7.57 -33.85
CA GLY A 21 -5.63 -8.69 -33.39
C GLY A 21 -5.22 -8.58 -31.92
N PHE A 22 -5.10 -7.36 -31.41
CA PHE A 22 -4.66 -7.08 -30.04
C PHE A 22 -5.81 -6.85 -29.05
N ARG A 23 -7.07 -6.75 -29.51
CA ARG A 23 -8.24 -6.37 -28.68
C ARG A 23 -8.30 -7.10 -27.35
N LYS A 24 -8.13 -8.43 -27.34
CA LYS A 24 -8.17 -9.24 -26.11
C LYS A 24 -7.03 -8.90 -25.14
N GLN A 25 -5.83 -8.66 -25.66
CA GLN A 25 -4.66 -8.30 -24.85
C GLN A 25 -4.79 -6.88 -24.29
N VAL A 26 -5.26 -5.94 -25.11
CA VAL A 26 -5.53 -4.55 -24.71
C VAL A 26 -6.61 -4.50 -23.63
N GLU A 27 -7.74 -5.20 -23.81
CA GLU A 27 -8.78 -5.23 -22.80
C GLU A 27 -8.26 -5.84 -21.49
N LYS A 28 -7.52 -6.95 -21.55
CA LYS A 28 -6.93 -7.57 -20.35
C LYS A 28 -5.96 -6.62 -19.63
N ALA A 29 -5.13 -5.88 -20.36
CA ALA A 29 -4.15 -4.97 -19.79
C ALA A 29 -4.81 -3.73 -19.14
N LEU A 30 -5.90 -3.23 -19.72
CA LEU A 30 -6.52 -1.97 -19.28
C LEU A 30 -7.66 -2.16 -18.28
N LYS A 31 -8.42 -3.25 -18.37
CA LYS A 31 -9.63 -3.46 -17.56
C LYS A 31 -9.30 -3.42 -16.08
N GLY A 32 -9.99 -2.55 -15.36
CA GLY A 32 -9.82 -2.34 -13.93
C GLY A 32 -8.78 -1.30 -13.54
N LEU A 33 -7.91 -0.86 -14.46
CA LEU A 33 -7.01 0.27 -14.22
C LEU A 33 -7.80 1.56 -14.08
N LYS A 34 -7.23 2.53 -13.35
CA LYS A 34 -7.75 3.88 -13.21
C LYS A 34 -7.05 4.83 -14.16
N VAL A 35 -7.84 5.69 -14.81
CA VAL A 35 -7.36 6.74 -15.72
C VAL A 35 -7.91 8.11 -15.32
N THR A 36 -7.19 9.16 -15.68
CA THR A 36 -7.68 10.54 -15.76
C THR A 36 -7.88 10.91 -17.22
N VAL A 37 -8.69 11.94 -17.49
CA VAL A 37 -8.99 12.39 -18.85
C VAL A 37 -8.32 13.72 -19.16
N THR A 38 -7.98 13.97 -20.43
CA THR A 38 -7.23 15.17 -20.85
C THR A 38 -8.03 16.16 -21.69
N TYR A 39 -9.22 15.78 -22.15
CA TYR A 39 -10.08 16.67 -22.94
C TYR A 39 -10.79 17.75 -22.09
N ARG A 40 -10.69 17.67 -20.76
CA ARG A 40 -11.22 18.64 -19.81
C ARG A 40 -10.38 18.70 -18.54
N THR A 41 -10.42 19.83 -17.84
CA THR A 41 -9.72 20.00 -16.56
C THR A 41 -10.48 19.29 -15.44
N THR A 42 -9.97 18.14 -14.98
CA THR A 42 -10.53 17.40 -13.86
C THR A 42 -9.49 16.50 -13.19
N ASN A 43 -9.56 16.38 -11.87
CA ASN A 43 -8.75 15.43 -11.09
C ASN A 43 -9.50 14.11 -10.83
N GLN A 44 -10.69 13.94 -11.42
CA GLN A 44 -11.48 12.73 -11.24
C GLN A 44 -10.80 11.53 -11.90
N LYS A 45 -10.64 10.45 -11.13
CA LYS A 45 -10.13 9.16 -11.61
C LYS A 45 -11.30 8.25 -11.97
N PHE A 46 -11.25 7.66 -13.16
CA PHE A 46 -12.25 6.73 -13.68
C PHE A 46 -11.66 5.33 -13.74
N LYS A 47 -12.43 4.31 -13.35
CA LYS A 47 -12.03 2.91 -13.52
C LYS A 47 -12.45 2.47 -14.93
N ILE A 48 -11.55 1.84 -15.67
CA ILE A 48 -11.86 1.25 -16.98
C ILE A 48 -12.71 0.00 -16.76
N SER A 49 -13.93 0.01 -17.27
CA SER A 49 -14.86 -1.12 -17.25
C SER A 49 -14.60 -2.07 -18.41
N GLY A 50 -14.16 -1.55 -19.56
CA GLY A 50 -13.81 -2.32 -20.73
C GLY A 50 -13.53 -1.43 -21.93
N LEU A 51 -13.63 -2.03 -23.12
CA LEU A 51 -13.55 -1.33 -24.41
C LEU A 51 -14.93 -1.25 -25.04
N THR A 52 -15.16 -0.26 -25.89
CA THR A 52 -16.38 -0.23 -26.72
C THR A 52 -16.35 -1.34 -27.76
N ASP A 53 -17.52 -1.84 -28.14
CA ASP A 53 -17.64 -2.88 -29.18
C ASP A 53 -17.24 -2.34 -30.56
N GLU A 54 -17.65 -1.11 -30.85
CA GLU A 54 -17.38 -0.39 -32.10
C GLU A 54 -16.15 0.52 -31.99
N ASN A 55 -15.59 0.89 -33.15
CA ASN A 55 -14.52 1.88 -33.23
C ASN A 55 -15.04 3.29 -32.97
N THR A 56 -14.14 4.17 -32.52
CA THR A 56 -14.45 5.57 -32.18
C THR A 56 -15.21 6.32 -33.29
N LEU A 57 -14.89 6.04 -34.56
CA LEU A 57 -15.53 6.63 -35.73
C LEU A 57 -17.01 6.22 -35.89
N ASP A 58 -17.36 5.00 -35.50
CA ASP A 58 -18.67 4.40 -35.74
C ASP A 58 -19.65 4.64 -34.56
N ILE A 59 -19.12 5.07 -33.40
CA ILE A 59 -19.93 5.29 -32.19
C ILE A 59 -20.80 6.54 -32.36
N SER A 60 -22.09 6.38 -32.09
CA SER A 60 -23.06 7.47 -32.00
C SER A 60 -23.94 7.31 -30.76
N PHE A 61 -24.43 8.43 -30.21
CA PHE A 61 -25.34 8.42 -29.08
C PHE A 61 -26.35 9.56 -29.19
N ASP A 62 -27.48 9.39 -28.51
CA ASP A 62 -28.53 10.39 -28.47
C ASP A 62 -28.25 11.41 -27.38
N ILE A 63 -28.33 12.70 -27.73
CA ILE A 63 -28.22 13.80 -26.78
C ILE A 63 -29.62 14.34 -26.50
N GLU A 64 -30.06 14.15 -25.26
CA GLU A 64 -31.25 14.82 -24.74
C GLU A 64 -30.90 16.27 -24.40
N ASN A 65 -31.58 17.22 -25.05
CA ASN A 65 -31.45 18.63 -24.71
C ASN A 65 -32.29 18.91 -23.46
N LYS A 66 -31.74 19.69 -22.52
CA LYS A 66 -32.43 20.06 -21.26
C LYS A 66 -33.68 20.93 -21.44
N SER A 67 -34.10 21.16 -22.68
CA SER A 67 -35.33 21.87 -23.02
C SER A 67 -36.26 20.86 -23.67
N ASP A 68 -37.41 20.60 -23.05
CA ASP A 68 -38.40 19.56 -23.40
C ASP A 68 -39.04 19.71 -24.81
N GLN A 69 -38.49 20.58 -25.67
CA GLN A 69 -39.03 20.93 -26.99
C GLN A 69 -38.15 20.48 -28.17
N ILE A 70 -36.94 19.95 -27.93
CA ILE A 70 -36.06 19.50 -29.02
C ILE A 70 -35.92 17.97 -28.93
N PRO A 71 -36.33 17.22 -29.98
CA PRO A 71 -36.21 15.77 -29.99
C PRO A 71 -34.75 15.34 -29.84
N PRO A 72 -34.50 14.14 -29.25
CA PRO A 72 -33.15 13.63 -29.08
C PRO A 72 -32.43 13.57 -30.42
N ARG A 73 -31.28 14.24 -30.49
CA ARG A 73 -30.46 14.27 -31.70
C ARG A 73 -29.39 13.19 -31.59
N LYS A 74 -29.34 12.30 -32.57
CA LYS A 74 -28.24 11.36 -32.74
C LYS A 74 -26.97 12.12 -33.16
N VAL A 75 -25.91 12.02 -32.36
CA VAL A 75 -24.63 12.68 -32.61
C VAL A 75 -23.51 11.65 -32.59
N SER A 76 -22.62 11.70 -33.59
CA SER A 76 -21.41 10.87 -33.62
C SER A 76 -20.46 11.30 -32.51
N LEU A 77 -19.77 10.36 -31.88
CA LEU A 77 -18.81 10.65 -30.83
C LEU A 77 -17.67 11.56 -31.32
N VAL A 78 -17.22 11.41 -32.57
CA VAL A 78 -16.19 12.29 -33.16
C VAL A 78 -16.65 13.74 -33.22
N SER A 79 -17.82 14.00 -33.81
CA SER A 79 -18.37 15.36 -33.90
C SER A 79 -18.63 15.95 -32.51
N TYR A 80 -19.09 15.15 -31.55
CA TYR A 80 -19.31 15.62 -30.18
C TYR A 80 -18.03 16.15 -29.53
N PHE A 81 -16.91 15.42 -29.63
CA PHE A 81 -15.64 15.87 -29.05
C PHE A 81 -15.07 17.10 -29.77
N ARG A 82 -15.27 17.19 -31.10
CA ARG A 82 -14.89 18.36 -31.90
C ARG A 82 -15.71 19.59 -31.52
N GLU A 83 -17.04 19.50 -31.50
CA GLU A 83 -17.94 20.63 -31.26
C GLU A 83 -17.91 21.08 -29.80
N LYS A 84 -17.95 20.14 -28.85
CA LYS A 84 -18.08 20.48 -27.42
C LYS A 84 -16.76 20.80 -26.73
N TYR A 85 -15.68 20.15 -27.13
CA TYR A 85 -14.38 20.25 -26.47
C TYR A 85 -13.27 20.80 -27.37
N SER A 86 -13.57 21.10 -28.65
CA SER A 86 -12.56 21.51 -29.63
C SER A 86 -11.40 20.53 -29.71
N LYS A 87 -11.70 19.23 -29.62
CA LYS A 87 -10.70 18.15 -29.69
C LYS A 87 -10.90 17.33 -30.96
N GLU A 88 -9.86 17.25 -31.77
CA GLU A 88 -9.81 16.33 -32.90
C GLU A 88 -9.28 14.97 -32.46
N ILE A 89 -9.95 13.92 -32.94
CA ILE A 89 -9.62 12.53 -32.65
C ILE A 89 -8.74 12.00 -33.78
N MET A 90 -7.50 11.64 -33.47
CA MET A 90 -6.56 11.13 -34.47
C MET A 90 -6.71 9.62 -34.64
N HIS A 91 -7.04 8.92 -33.54
CA HIS A 91 -7.18 7.47 -33.52
C HIS A 91 -8.64 7.06 -33.62
N SER A 92 -9.31 7.42 -34.73
CA SER A 92 -10.74 7.14 -34.91
C SER A 92 -11.04 5.67 -35.23
N ASN A 93 -10.07 4.93 -35.76
CA ASN A 93 -10.21 3.53 -36.19
C ASN A 93 -9.96 2.50 -35.08
N ILE A 94 -9.91 2.92 -33.82
CA ILE A 94 -9.78 2.04 -32.65
C ILE A 94 -10.93 2.28 -31.66
N PRO A 95 -11.23 1.31 -30.78
CA PRO A 95 -12.27 1.46 -29.76
C PRO A 95 -11.99 2.57 -28.75
N CYS A 96 -13.06 3.08 -28.13
CA CYS A 96 -12.99 3.92 -26.94
C CYS A 96 -12.81 3.08 -25.66
N LEU A 97 -12.39 3.72 -24.58
CA LEU A 97 -12.50 3.17 -23.23
C LEU A 97 -13.91 3.40 -22.70
N ASP A 98 -14.50 2.36 -22.12
CA ASP A 98 -15.71 2.49 -21.30
C ASP A 98 -15.32 2.79 -19.85
N LEU A 99 -15.57 4.03 -19.44
CA LEU A 99 -15.35 4.56 -18.11
C LEU A 99 -16.63 4.59 -17.26
N GLY A 100 -17.70 4.00 -17.80
CA GLY A 100 -19.02 3.91 -17.20
C GLY A 100 -19.08 3.00 -15.99
N LYS A 101 -20.15 3.16 -15.21
CA LYS A 101 -20.51 2.26 -14.10
C LYS A 101 -21.94 1.78 -14.29
N SER A 102 -22.16 0.47 -14.13
CA SER A 102 -23.48 -0.15 -14.24
C SER A 102 -24.18 0.30 -15.54
N ASN A 103 -25.29 1.03 -15.44
CA ASN A 103 -26.10 1.44 -16.59
C ASN A 103 -25.68 2.78 -17.25
N ARG A 104 -24.66 3.48 -16.70
CA ARG A 104 -24.19 4.74 -17.28
C ARG A 104 -22.97 4.50 -18.17
N LYS A 105 -23.15 4.61 -19.48
CA LYS A 105 -22.08 4.53 -20.49
C LYS A 105 -21.28 5.83 -20.52
N ILE A 106 -19.96 5.74 -20.41
CA ILE A 106 -19.06 6.90 -20.52
C ILE A 106 -17.91 6.50 -21.45
N TYR A 107 -18.07 6.79 -22.74
CA TYR A 107 -17.09 6.44 -23.76
C TYR A 107 -16.10 7.58 -23.95
N VAL A 108 -14.81 7.26 -23.84
CA VAL A 108 -13.72 8.22 -24.03
C VAL A 108 -12.67 7.62 -24.96
N PRO A 109 -12.28 8.31 -26.04
CA PRO A 109 -11.17 7.91 -26.90
C PRO A 109 -9.90 7.68 -26.09
N MET A 110 -9.16 6.61 -26.40
CA MET A 110 -7.95 6.22 -25.65
C MET A 110 -6.89 7.32 -25.59
N GLU A 111 -6.78 8.13 -26.64
CA GLU A 111 -5.83 9.24 -26.72
C GLU A 111 -6.11 10.37 -25.72
N PHE A 112 -7.34 10.46 -25.20
CA PHE A 112 -7.71 11.41 -24.17
C PHE A 112 -7.65 10.82 -22.76
N CYS A 113 -6.98 9.67 -22.58
CA CYS A 113 -6.85 9.00 -21.29
C CYS A 113 -5.38 8.84 -20.87
N ILE A 114 -5.12 9.08 -19.59
CA ILE A 114 -3.81 8.92 -18.95
C ILE A 114 -3.97 7.94 -17.79
N ILE A 115 -3.12 6.92 -17.71
CA ILE A 115 -3.05 5.99 -16.58
C ILE A 115 -2.74 6.78 -15.30
N ALA A 116 -3.62 6.65 -14.30
CA ALA A 116 -3.49 7.37 -13.04
C ALA A 116 -2.31 6.82 -12.21
N GLY A 117 -1.49 7.71 -11.65
CA GLY A 117 -0.40 7.32 -10.74
C GLY A 117 -0.89 6.84 -9.37
N GLY A 118 -0.02 6.09 -8.68
CA GLY A 118 -0.25 5.63 -7.30
C GLY A 118 -1.30 4.54 -7.13
N GLN A 119 -1.70 3.86 -8.21
CA GLN A 119 -2.61 2.72 -8.13
C GLN A 119 -1.85 1.40 -7.89
N ARG A 120 -2.45 0.51 -7.09
CA ARG A 120 -1.93 -0.85 -6.88
C ARG A 120 -2.06 -1.64 -8.18
N CYS A 121 -0.94 -2.14 -8.69
CA CYS A 121 -0.93 -3.03 -9.86
C CYS A 121 -1.26 -4.47 -9.41
N PRO A 122 -2.32 -5.08 -9.96
CA PRO A 122 -2.62 -6.49 -9.74
C PRO A 122 -1.44 -7.38 -10.15
N LYS A 123 -1.17 -8.44 -9.37
CA LYS A 123 -0.04 -9.33 -9.61
C LYS A 123 -0.19 -10.11 -10.92
N GLU A 124 -1.43 -10.33 -11.36
CA GLU A 124 -1.80 -11.07 -12.57
C GLU A 124 -1.45 -10.33 -13.86
N LEU A 125 -1.22 -9.02 -13.78
CA LEU A 125 -0.79 -8.18 -14.90
C LEU A 125 0.73 -8.07 -15.00
N LEU A 126 1.47 -8.60 -14.02
CA LEU A 126 2.92 -8.62 -14.05
C LEU A 126 3.40 -9.80 -14.89
N ASP A 127 4.28 -9.52 -15.84
CA ASP A 127 5.01 -10.58 -16.52
C ASP A 127 6.01 -11.27 -15.56
N ARG A 128 6.65 -12.33 -16.05
CA ARG A 128 7.63 -13.10 -15.27
C ARG A 128 8.83 -12.25 -14.84
N ASN A 129 9.37 -11.43 -15.73
CA ASN A 129 10.53 -10.58 -15.47
C ASN A 129 10.19 -9.48 -14.45
N GLN A 130 9.03 -8.86 -14.58
CA GLN A 130 8.50 -7.87 -13.64
C GLN A 130 8.28 -8.48 -12.25
N SER A 131 7.70 -9.69 -12.20
CA SER A 131 7.48 -10.44 -10.96
C SER A 131 8.81 -10.81 -10.27
N GLU A 132 9.79 -11.29 -11.04
CA GLU A 132 11.13 -11.60 -10.53
C GLU A 132 11.86 -10.35 -10.03
N LYS A 133 11.79 -9.23 -10.77
CA LYS A 133 12.37 -7.95 -10.34
C LYS A 133 11.78 -7.47 -9.01
N LEU A 134 10.46 -7.49 -8.86
CA LEU A 134 9.80 -7.10 -7.60
C LEU A 134 10.16 -8.04 -6.45
N ARG A 135 10.27 -9.35 -6.73
CA ARG A 135 10.75 -10.34 -5.75
C ARG A 135 12.17 -10.02 -5.29
N GLN A 136 13.07 -9.72 -6.21
CA GLN A 136 14.46 -9.39 -5.88
C GLN A 136 14.56 -8.11 -5.03
N ILE A 137 13.83 -7.05 -5.41
CA ILE A 137 13.74 -5.82 -4.62
C ILE A 137 13.20 -6.12 -3.20
N SER A 138 12.21 -7.00 -3.10
CA SER A 138 11.62 -7.40 -1.82
C SER A 138 12.51 -8.33 -0.99
N LEU A 139 13.58 -8.91 -1.55
CA LEU A 139 14.54 -9.79 -0.88
C LEU A 139 15.81 -9.05 -0.45
N ALA A 140 15.70 -7.76 -0.11
CA ALA A 140 16.80 -7.01 0.47
C ALA A 140 17.40 -7.74 1.68
N SER A 141 18.74 -7.80 1.73
CA SER A 141 19.48 -8.39 2.84
C SER A 141 19.20 -7.63 4.15
N PRO A 142 19.40 -8.24 5.34
CA PRO A 142 19.10 -7.61 6.63
C PRO A 142 19.72 -6.21 6.79
N ASN A 143 21.00 -6.05 6.47
CA ASN A 143 21.71 -4.78 6.61
C ASN A 143 21.16 -3.68 5.67
N VAL A 144 20.82 -4.06 4.42
CA VAL A 144 20.23 -3.13 3.44
C VAL A 144 18.82 -2.73 3.89
N ARG A 145 18.04 -3.70 4.37
CA ARG A 145 16.69 -3.45 4.87
C ARG A 145 16.70 -2.56 6.11
N GLU A 146 17.59 -2.81 7.06
CA GLU A 146 17.81 -1.97 8.24
C GLU A 146 18.14 -0.53 7.86
N SER A 147 19.15 -0.33 7.01
CA SER A 147 19.56 1.00 6.55
C SER A 147 18.41 1.72 5.83
N THR A 148 17.65 0.99 5.01
CA THR A 148 16.49 1.54 4.30
C THR A 148 15.38 1.98 5.26
N ILE A 149 15.07 1.15 6.27
CA ILE A 149 14.08 1.47 7.30
C ILE A 149 14.53 2.70 8.09
N TYR A 150 15.80 2.74 8.51
CA TYR A 150 16.35 3.86 9.26
C TYR A 150 16.18 5.18 8.49
N ASN A 151 16.54 5.19 7.21
CA ASN A 151 16.39 6.35 6.35
C ASN A 151 14.92 6.75 6.16
N MET A 152 14.02 5.77 5.96
CA MET A 152 12.57 6.03 5.83
C MET A 152 11.96 6.62 7.12
N VAL A 153 12.41 6.15 8.28
CA VAL A 153 11.93 6.62 9.59
C VAL A 153 12.36 8.06 9.85
N GLN A 154 13.60 8.40 9.50
CA GLN A 154 14.21 9.73 9.65
C GLN A 154 13.87 10.70 8.52
N ASP A 155 13.17 10.23 7.49
CA ASP A 155 12.78 11.06 6.35
C ASP A 155 11.90 12.24 6.78
N ARG A 156 11.85 13.30 5.96
CA ARG A 156 11.06 14.50 6.22
C ARG A 156 9.56 14.21 6.36
N ASP A 157 9.07 13.18 5.68
CA ASP A 157 7.70 12.67 5.81
C ASP A 157 7.60 11.41 6.67
N GLY A 158 8.72 10.96 7.24
CA GLY A 158 8.81 9.78 8.09
C GLY A 158 8.15 9.97 9.45
N PRO A 159 7.86 8.86 10.16
CA PRO A 159 7.28 8.88 11.51
C PRO A 159 8.09 9.73 12.49
N CYS A 160 9.41 9.80 12.34
CA CYS A 160 10.28 10.62 13.21
C CYS A 160 10.53 12.03 12.68
N SER A 161 9.77 12.46 11.67
CA SER A 161 9.82 13.85 11.21
C SER A 161 9.36 14.80 12.32
N LYS A 162 10.03 15.96 12.44
CA LYS A 162 9.65 17.04 13.35
C LYS A 162 8.18 17.48 13.20
N ARG A 163 7.57 17.19 12.04
CA ARG A 163 6.15 17.48 11.75
C ARG A 163 5.19 16.60 12.55
N LEU A 164 5.51 15.33 12.77
CA LEU A 164 4.63 14.38 13.47
C LEU A 164 4.87 14.40 14.98
N GLY A 165 5.91 15.07 15.47
CA GLY A 165 6.18 15.25 16.91
C GLY A 165 6.58 13.96 17.65
N ILE A 166 6.77 12.85 16.93
CA ILE A 166 7.25 11.59 17.49
C ILE A 166 8.77 11.58 17.33
N LEU A 167 9.50 11.69 18.42
CA LEU A 167 10.95 11.52 18.42
C LEU A 167 11.23 10.07 18.82
N MET A 168 11.86 9.28 17.95
CA MET A 168 12.53 8.05 18.38
C MET A 168 14.01 8.36 18.53
N GLU A 169 14.50 8.26 19.76
CA GLU A 169 15.93 8.34 20.04
C GLU A 169 16.63 7.05 19.58
N GLN A 170 17.97 7.09 19.53
CA GLN A 170 18.74 5.88 19.27
C GLN A 170 18.47 4.85 20.37
N PRO A 171 18.46 3.54 20.05
CA PRO A 171 18.28 2.53 21.08
C PRO A 171 19.36 2.68 22.15
N LEU A 172 18.97 2.61 23.43
CA LEU A 172 19.90 2.72 24.57
C LEU A 172 21.07 1.73 24.45
N PHE A 173 20.80 0.52 23.93
CA PHE A 173 21.82 -0.45 23.53
C PHE A 173 21.25 -1.51 22.57
N TYR A 174 22.14 -2.19 21.85
CA TYR A 174 21.81 -3.35 21.01
C TYR A 174 22.54 -4.60 21.49
N LYS A 175 21.82 -5.72 21.58
CA LYS A 175 22.40 -7.02 21.95
C LYS A 175 21.90 -8.13 21.04
N ARG A 176 22.83 -8.82 20.38
CA ARG A 176 22.53 -10.00 19.56
C ARG A 176 22.47 -11.24 20.44
N LEU A 177 21.31 -11.91 20.43
CA LEU A 177 21.09 -13.18 21.15
C LEU A 177 20.78 -14.30 20.16
N ARG A 178 21.08 -15.54 20.54
CA ARG A 178 20.73 -16.73 19.75
C ARG A 178 19.33 -17.21 20.15
N MET A 179 18.57 -17.74 19.19
CA MET A 179 17.20 -18.23 19.42
C MET A 179 17.13 -19.40 20.41
N ASN A 180 18.18 -20.20 20.54
CA ASN A 180 18.24 -21.31 21.48
C ASN A 180 18.19 -20.87 22.96
N LEU A 181 18.53 -19.60 23.25
CA LEU A 181 18.44 -19.02 24.59
C LEU A 181 17.01 -19.10 25.14
N LEU A 182 15.98 -19.05 24.29
CA LEU A 182 14.58 -19.10 24.72
C LEU A 182 14.20 -20.43 25.38
N TYR A 183 14.99 -21.49 25.17
CA TYR A 183 14.76 -22.82 25.72
C TYR A 183 15.51 -23.06 27.03
N ASP A 184 16.41 -22.14 27.40
CA ASP A 184 17.24 -22.23 28.60
C ASP A 184 16.77 -21.18 29.61
N ALA A 185 15.97 -21.62 30.58
CA ALA A 185 15.28 -20.72 31.51
C ALA A 185 16.26 -19.91 32.37
N ASP A 186 17.36 -20.53 32.83
CA ASP A 186 18.32 -19.88 33.72
C ASP A 186 19.15 -18.85 32.95
N ASN A 187 19.66 -19.22 31.78
CA ASN A 187 20.39 -18.27 30.94
C ASN A 187 19.48 -17.15 30.42
N LEU A 188 18.23 -17.44 30.07
CA LEU A 188 17.25 -16.43 29.66
C LEU A 188 16.97 -15.43 30.79
N TYR A 189 16.75 -15.91 32.02
CA TYR A 189 16.59 -15.07 33.19
C TYR A 189 17.79 -14.14 33.40
N GLN A 190 19.01 -14.68 33.41
CA GLN A 190 20.22 -13.88 33.57
C GLN A 190 20.37 -12.83 32.45
N GLN A 191 20.00 -13.15 31.21
CA GLN A 191 20.08 -12.17 30.13
C GLN A 191 19.04 -11.05 30.27
N LEU A 192 17.81 -11.38 30.66
CA LEU A 192 16.74 -10.40 30.85
C LEU A 192 17.03 -9.47 32.04
N GLU A 193 17.50 -10.03 33.16
CA GLU A 193 17.92 -9.27 34.34
C GLU A 193 19.07 -8.31 34.00
N ARG A 194 20.09 -8.80 33.27
CA ARG A 194 21.17 -7.94 32.78
C ARG A 194 20.65 -6.80 31.90
N CYS A 195 19.74 -7.07 30.97
CA CYS A 195 19.17 -6.02 30.12
C CYS A 195 18.38 -4.99 30.93
N ASN A 196 17.62 -5.43 31.93
CA ASN A 196 16.87 -4.54 32.81
C ASN A 196 17.80 -3.64 33.64
N ASN A 197 18.88 -4.21 34.19
CA ASN A 197 19.87 -3.48 34.97
C ASN A 197 20.65 -2.48 34.12
N GLU A 198 21.01 -2.83 32.87
CA GLU A 198 21.66 -1.89 31.95
C GLU A 198 20.71 -0.74 31.56
N SER A 199 19.42 -1.02 31.34
CA SER A 199 18.41 0.02 31.14
C SER A 199 18.35 0.98 32.34
N TYR A 200 18.33 0.44 33.56
CA TYR A 200 18.30 1.26 34.78
C TYR A 200 19.56 2.12 34.94
N LYS A 201 20.74 1.58 34.64
CA LYS A 201 22.00 2.33 34.70
C LYS A 201 22.07 3.47 33.70
N ILE A 202 21.55 3.27 32.48
CA ILE A 202 21.66 4.26 31.40
C ILE A 202 20.51 5.28 31.49
N GLY A 203 19.28 4.81 31.67
CA GLY A 203 18.06 5.61 31.61
C GLY A 203 17.47 6.02 32.97
N GLY A 204 18.01 5.52 34.08
CA GLY A 204 17.51 5.76 35.44
C GLY A 204 16.23 5.01 35.81
N GLU A 205 15.67 4.22 34.88
CA GLU A 205 14.38 3.54 35.02
C GLU A 205 14.46 2.11 34.48
N PRO A 206 13.70 1.16 35.08
CA PRO A 206 13.63 -0.21 34.57
C PRO A 206 12.86 -0.29 33.25
N LEU A 207 13.05 -1.39 32.52
CA LEU A 207 12.31 -1.66 31.29
C LEU A 207 10.81 -1.81 31.58
N GLN A 208 10.00 -0.95 30.96
CA GLN A 208 8.54 -1.00 31.13
C GLN A 208 7.90 -2.09 30.28
N ILE A 209 8.40 -2.30 29.06
CA ILE A 209 7.85 -3.27 28.12
C ILE A 209 8.93 -3.92 27.26
N LEU A 210 8.76 -5.22 27.01
CA LEU A 210 9.55 -6.00 26.06
C LEU A 210 8.68 -6.38 24.86
N VAL A 211 8.99 -5.84 23.68
CA VAL A 211 8.32 -6.21 22.43
C VAL A 211 9.03 -7.39 21.77
N CYS A 212 8.33 -8.53 21.66
CA CYS A 212 8.91 -9.79 21.17
C CYS A 212 8.36 -10.14 19.79
N VAL A 213 9.18 -10.05 18.74
CA VAL A 213 8.79 -10.47 17.39
C VAL A 213 9.21 -11.92 17.14
N MET A 214 8.22 -12.82 17.04
CA MET A 214 8.43 -14.26 16.92
C MET A 214 8.24 -14.74 15.48
N PRO A 215 9.06 -15.67 14.95
CA PRO A 215 8.96 -16.12 13.56
C PRO A 215 7.67 -16.91 13.28
N GLN A 216 7.23 -17.69 14.26
CA GLN A 216 6.06 -18.55 14.17
C GLN A 216 5.36 -18.64 15.53
N GLU A 217 4.14 -19.17 15.53
CA GLU A 217 3.48 -19.61 16.76
C GLU A 217 4.34 -20.74 17.32
N ALA A 218 5.13 -20.44 18.35
CA ALA A 218 6.09 -21.39 18.88
C ALA A 218 5.32 -22.52 19.59
N PRO A 219 5.50 -23.80 19.20
CA PRO A 219 5.04 -24.91 20.02
C PRO A 219 5.97 -25.02 21.24
N GLY A 220 5.41 -25.04 22.45
CA GLY A 220 6.13 -25.45 23.67
C GLY A 220 6.76 -24.34 24.53
N TYR A 221 7.60 -24.78 25.47
CA TYR A 221 8.13 -24.05 26.63
C TYR A 221 8.83 -22.72 26.32
N ALA A 222 9.34 -22.46 25.11
CA ALA A 222 10.13 -21.25 24.83
C ALA A 222 9.36 -19.92 25.01
N TYR A 223 8.16 -19.83 24.44
CA TYR A 223 7.30 -18.65 24.61
C TYR A 223 6.78 -18.55 26.06
N ALA A 224 6.38 -19.69 26.62
CA ALA A 224 5.89 -19.77 27.99
C ALA A 224 6.97 -19.33 28.99
N ASN A 225 8.22 -19.78 28.82
CA ASN A 225 9.37 -19.41 29.63
C ASN A 225 9.67 -17.92 29.54
N LEU A 226 9.70 -17.35 28.33
CA LEU A 226 9.93 -15.91 28.15
C LEU A 226 8.89 -15.09 28.90
N LYS A 227 7.60 -15.40 28.67
CA LYS A 227 6.50 -14.68 29.31
C LYS A 227 6.51 -14.87 30.82
N TRP A 228 6.64 -16.12 31.28
CA TRP A 228 6.69 -16.47 32.69
C TRP A 228 7.86 -15.80 33.42
N ILE A 229 9.08 -15.86 32.87
CA ILE A 229 10.26 -15.22 33.47
C ILE A 229 10.09 -13.70 33.53
N CYS A 230 9.66 -13.07 32.43
CA CYS A 230 9.46 -11.62 32.40
C CYS A 230 8.40 -11.17 33.41
N GLU A 231 7.23 -11.83 33.45
CA GLU A 231 6.11 -11.40 34.28
C GLU A 231 6.28 -11.77 35.76
N THR A 232 6.95 -12.89 36.08
CA THR A 232 7.04 -13.39 37.46
C THR A 232 8.37 -13.10 38.15
N LYS A 233 9.49 -13.13 37.41
CA LYS A 233 10.83 -12.99 38.01
C LYS A 233 11.44 -11.62 37.79
N VAL A 234 11.32 -11.07 36.58
CA VAL A 234 12.00 -9.82 36.21
C VAL A 234 11.09 -8.60 36.39
N GLY A 235 9.77 -8.77 36.30
CA GLY A 235 8.79 -7.69 36.42
C GLY A 235 8.63 -6.83 35.17
N ILE A 236 8.84 -7.40 33.98
CA ILE A 236 8.74 -6.70 32.69
C ILE A 236 7.49 -7.16 31.94
N LEU A 237 6.67 -6.21 31.48
CA LEU A 237 5.52 -6.52 30.65
C LEU A 237 5.98 -6.97 29.25
N THR A 238 5.36 -8.00 28.70
CA THR A 238 5.72 -8.49 27.35
C THR A 238 4.63 -8.19 26.33
N GLN A 239 4.99 -7.77 25.13
CA GLN A 239 4.08 -7.70 23.98
C GLN A 239 4.65 -8.50 22.80
N CYS A 240 4.06 -9.66 22.57
CA CYS A 240 4.53 -10.58 21.54
C CYS A 240 3.73 -10.44 20.25
N CYS A 241 4.41 -10.46 19.10
CA CYS A 241 3.82 -10.36 17.78
C CYS A 241 4.47 -11.36 16.82
N LEU A 242 3.69 -11.91 15.90
CA LEU A 242 4.23 -12.82 14.88
C LEU A 242 4.80 -12.02 13.71
N THR A 243 5.96 -12.46 13.22
CA THR A 243 6.65 -11.87 12.06
C THR A 243 5.74 -11.81 10.84
N LYS A 244 4.91 -12.86 10.62
CA LYS A 244 3.91 -12.90 9.54
C LYS A 244 2.92 -11.73 9.57
N ASN A 245 2.57 -11.24 10.76
CA ASN A 245 1.63 -10.14 10.96
C ASN A 245 2.37 -8.79 10.92
N CYS A 246 3.55 -8.71 11.56
CA CYS A 246 4.38 -7.51 11.56
C CYS A 246 4.79 -7.12 10.14
N ASN A 247 5.23 -8.07 9.32
CA ASN A 247 5.64 -7.81 7.94
C ASN A 247 4.49 -7.38 7.03
N ARG A 248 3.24 -7.77 7.36
CA ARG A 248 2.05 -7.32 6.63
C ARG A 248 1.60 -5.92 7.06
N ALA A 249 1.90 -5.53 8.31
CA ALA A 249 1.67 -4.21 8.88
C ALA A 249 0.29 -3.61 8.56
N LYS A 250 -0.78 -4.42 8.59
CA LYS A 250 -2.15 -3.90 8.36
C LYS A 250 -2.53 -2.92 9.46
N ASP A 251 -3.16 -1.80 9.12
CA ASP A 251 -3.59 -0.77 10.08
C ASP A 251 -4.39 -1.37 11.25
N GLN A 252 -5.34 -2.27 10.97
CA GLN A 252 -6.11 -2.96 12.00
C GLN A 252 -5.23 -3.77 12.97
N PHE A 253 -4.17 -4.41 12.47
CA PHE A 253 -3.24 -5.18 13.30
C PHE A 253 -2.42 -4.24 14.19
N LEU A 254 -1.88 -3.15 13.63
CA LEU A 254 -1.10 -2.18 14.38
C LEU A 254 -1.94 -1.49 15.46
N ALA A 255 -3.17 -1.08 15.12
CA ALA A 255 -4.11 -0.52 16.08
C ALA A 255 -4.39 -1.51 17.24
N ASN A 256 -4.63 -2.78 16.93
CA ASN A 256 -4.87 -3.80 17.95
C ASN A 256 -3.64 -4.06 18.84
N VAL A 257 -2.42 -3.98 18.30
CA VAL A 257 -1.18 -4.10 19.09
C VAL A 257 -1.01 -2.88 20.00
N ALA A 258 -1.20 -1.67 19.47
CA ALA A 258 -1.10 -0.44 20.25
C ALA A 258 -2.11 -0.42 21.41
N LEU A 259 -3.36 -0.83 21.17
CA LEU A 259 -4.38 -0.97 22.22
C LEU A 259 -3.93 -1.93 23.33
N LYS A 260 -3.29 -3.06 22.99
CA LYS A 260 -2.77 -4.02 23.98
C LYS A 260 -1.60 -3.47 24.77
N ILE A 261 -0.72 -2.71 24.13
CA ILE A 261 0.41 -2.04 24.80
C ILE A 261 -0.12 -1.00 25.78
N ASN A 262 -1.06 -0.15 25.33
CA ASN A 262 -1.66 0.88 26.16
C ASN A 262 -2.37 0.30 27.39
N ALA A 263 -3.12 -0.80 27.23
CA ALA A 263 -3.77 -1.47 28.35
C ALA A 263 -2.75 -1.97 29.40
N LYS A 264 -1.63 -2.54 28.95
CA LYS A 264 -0.57 -3.06 29.84
C LYS A 264 0.17 -1.96 30.60
N LEU A 265 0.47 -0.84 29.92
CA LEU A 265 1.19 0.28 30.53
C LEU A 265 0.28 1.18 31.39
N GLY A 266 -1.02 1.25 31.04
CA GLY A 266 -2.00 2.12 31.71
C GLY A 266 -2.50 1.61 33.06
N GLU A 267 -2.41 0.30 33.35
CA GLU A 267 -2.86 -0.26 34.63
C GLU A 267 -1.87 -0.04 35.80
N GLN A 268 -0.61 0.35 35.53
CA GLN A 268 0.39 0.65 36.56
C GLN A 268 0.51 2.14 36.93
N CYS A 269 -0.07 3.04 36.13
CA CYS A 269 -0.11 4.46 36.47
C CYS A 269 -1.39 4.76 37.24
N GLY A 270 -1.29 4.81 38.57
CA GLY A 270 -2.36 5.30 39.45
C GLY A 270 -2.96 6.59 38.89
N ALA A 271 -4.28 6.68 38.96
CA ALA A 271 -5.10 7.72 38.39
C ALA A 271 -4.57 9.13 38.66
N HIS A 272 -3.82 9.70 37.72
CA HIS A 272 -3.81 11.12 37.34
C HIS A 272 -2.99 11.27 36.04
N GLN A 273 -3.62 11.89 35.04
CA GLN A 273 -3.10 12.23 33.71
C GLN A 273 -2.86 11.08 32.73
N ALA A 274 -3.88 10.83 31.91
CA ALA A 274 -3.70 10.25 30.58
C ALA A 274 -2.88 11.23 29.71
N ALA A 275 -1.55 11.13 29.77
CA ALA A 275 -0.67 11.62 28.73
C ALA A 275 -0.40 10.46 27.75
N PRO A 276 -0.41 10.70 26.42
CA PRO A 276 -0.05 9.66 25.48
C PRO A 276 1.41 9.28 25.71
N VAL A 277 1.66 7.97 25.82
CA VAL A 277 2.99 7.36 25.97
C VAL A 277 3.83 7.74 24.75
N LEU A 278 4.54 8.86 24.85
CA LEU A 278 5.73 9.15 24.07
C LEU A 278 6.81 8.24 24.65
N ALA A 279 7.22 7.26 23.85
CA ALA A 279 8.41 6.47 24.13
C ALA A 279 9.58 7.43 24.38
N LYS A 280 10.18 7.32 25.56
CA LYS A 280 11.58 7.71 25.75
C LYS A 280 12.45 6.59 25.18
#